data_AF-A0A3B0RWY1-F1
#
_entry.id   AF-A0A3B0RWY1-F1
#
_cell.length_a   1.000
_cell.length_b   1.000
_cell.length_c   1.000
_cell.angle_alpha   90.00
_cell.angle_beta   90.00
_cell.angle_gamma   90.00
#
_symmetry.space_group_name_H-M   'P 1'
#
loop_
_entity.id
_entity.type
_entity.pdbx_description
1 polymer ?
#
loop_
_entity_poly.entity_id
_entity_poly.type
_entity_poly.pdbx_seq_one_letter_code
_entity_poly.pdbx_strand_id
1 'polypeptide(L)' 'VPVENTPIDYLDFASPVSGLGSKMGLDATNKWPGETTREWGRKIAMDEQVIADVTAKWARLGL' A
#
# COMPACT_ATOMS: atom_id res chain seq x y z
N VAL A 1 -15.49 -6.86 3.93
CA VAL A 1 -15.98 -8.22 3.60
C VAL A 1 -15.48 -8.53 2.20
N PRO A 2 -14.81 -9.68 1.97
CA PRO A 2 -14.37 -10.05 0.64
C PRO A 2 -15.58 -10.22 -0.30
N VAL A 3 -15.36 -10.00 -1.60
CA VAL A 3 -16.34 -10.37 -2.62
C VAL A 3 -16.09 -11.83 -2.98
N GLU A 4 -17.06 -12.69 -2.72
CA GLU A 4 -16.97 -14.12 -3.00
C GLU A 4 -17.42 -14.46 -4.43
N ASN A 5 -17.13 -15.69 -4.88
CA ASN A 5 -17.55 -16.23 -6.18
C ASN A 5 -17.11 -15.38 -7.38
N THR A 6 -15.86 -14.94 -7.38
CA THR A 6 -15.26 -14.17 -8.48
C THR A 6 -14.30 -15.04 -9.31
N PRO A 7 -14.11 -14.75 -10.61
CA PRO A 7 -13.15 -15.47 -11.44
C PRO A 7 -11.73 -15.37 -10.89
N ILE A 8 -11.03 -16.50 -10.74
CA ILE A 8 -9.62 -16.57 -10.31
C ILE A 8 -8.85 -17.49 -11.27
N ASP A 9 -7.52 -17.49 -11.20
CA ASP A 9 -6.70 -18.38 -12.03
C ASP A 9 -7.02 -19.86 -11.72
N TYR A 10 -7.17 -20.68 -12.76
CA TYR A 10 -7.33 -22.13 -12.64
C TYR A 10 -6.12 -22.79 -11.94
N LEU A 11 -4.93 -22.19 -12.09
CA LEU A 11 -3.69 -22.64 -11.46
C LEU A 11 -3.58 -22.27 -9.97
N ASP A 12 -4.50 -21.44 -9.45
CA ASP A 12 -4.50 -21.05 -8.04
C ASP A 12 -5.09 -22.16 -7.16
N PHE A 13 -4.21 -22.97 -6.58
CA PHE A 13 -4.57 -24.06 -5.66
C PHE A 13 -5.14 -23.59 -4.32
N ALA A 14 -5.01 -22.31 -3.99
CA ALA A 14 -5.63 -21.74 -2.79
C ALA A 14 -7.11 -21.38 -3.01
N SER A 15 -7.59 -21.43 -4.27
CA SER A 15 -9.01 -21.28 -4.57
C SER A 15 -9.82 -22.49 -4.07
N PRO A 16 -11.02 -22.27 -3.50
CA PRO A 16 -11.88 -23.36 -3.03
C PRO A 16 -12.39 -24.24 -4.17
N VAL A 17 -12.56 -23.68 -5.37
CA VAL A 17 -12.93 -24.38 -6.59
C VAL A 17 -12.08 -23.82 -7.72
N SER A 18 -11.56 -24.68 -8.59
CA SER A 18 -10.69 -24.20 -9.66
C SER A 18 -11.41 -23.21 -10.59
N GLY A 19 -10.79 -22.05 -10.80
CA GLY A 19 -11.37 -20.94 -11.55
C GLY A 19 -12.33 -20.04 -10.74
N LEU A 20 -12.66 -20.38 -9.49
CA LEU A 20 -13.58 -19.62 -8.63
C LEU A 20 -13.03 -19.39 -7.22
N GLY A 21 -12.94 -18.12 -6.82
CA GLY A 21 -12.46 -17.76 -5.48
C GLY A 21 -13.02 -16.42 -5.00
N SER A 22 -12.36 -15.82 -4.01
CA SER A 22 -12.74 -14.52 -3.47
C SER A 22 -11.70 -13.44 -3.78
N LYS A 23 -12.11 -12.18 -3.72
CA LYS A 23 -11.21 -11.01 -3.79
C LYS A 23 -11.41 -10.14 -2.58
N MET A 24 -10.31 -9.69 -2.02
CA MET A 24 -10.30 -8.80 -0.87
C MET A 24 -9.79 -7.42 -1.28
N GLY A 25 -10.64 -6.41 -1.13
CA GLY A 25 -10.22 -5.01 -1.19
C GLY A 25 -9.83 -4.52 0.20
N LEU A 26 -8.59 -4.05 0.34
CA LEU A 26 -8.09 -3.41 1.55
C LEU A 26 -7.83 -1.93 1.22
N ASP A 27 -8.62 -1.03 1.81
CA ASP A 27 -8.39 0.40 1.64
C ASP A 27 -7.42 0.92 2.72
N ALA A 28 -6.14 0.94 2.35
CA ALA A 28 -5.04 1.45 3.18
C ALA A 28 -4.75 2.96 2.96
N THR A 29 -5.66 3.71 2.35
CA THR A 29 -5.49 5.17 2.19
C THR A 29 -5.72 5.93 3.50
N ASN A 30 -5.23 7.17 3.56
CA ASN A 30 -5.59 8.09 4.63
C ASN A 30 -7.08 8.41 4.55
N LYS A 31 -7.77 8.41 5.70
CA LYS A 31 -9.22 8.62 5.76
C LYS A 31 -9.58 10.09 5.83
N TRP A 32 -10.53 10.51 5.01
CA TRP A 32 -11.02 11.88 4.91
C TRP A 32 -12.11 12.18 5.94
N PRO A 33 -12.49 13.46 6.15
CA PRO A 33 -13.65 13.80 6.95
C PRO A 33 -14.90 13.08 6.44
N GLY A 34 -15.61 12.41 7.35
CA GLY A 34 -16.77 11.57 7.03
C GLY A 34 -16.45 10.07 6.96
N GLU A 35 -15.21 9.69 6.70
CA GLU A 35 -14.75 8.29 6.77
C GLU A 35 -14.25 7.91 8.17
N THR A 36 -13.91 8.91 8.98
CA THR A 36 -13.51 8.74 10.39
C THR A 36 -13.91 9.97 11.21
N THR A 37 -14.15 9.76 12.50
CA THR A 37 -14.35 10.83 13.50
C THR A 37 -13.06 11.17 14.26
N ARG A 38 -11.98 10.44 14.01
CA ARG A 38 -10.69 10.61 14.68
C ARG A 38 -9.81 11.59 13.91
N GLU A 39 -8.95 12.30 14.63
CA GLU A 39 -7.83 13.00 14.00
C GLU A 39 -6.93 11.99 13.29
N TRP A 40 -6.57 12.29 12.04
CA TRP A 40 -5.67 11.45 11.26
C TRP A 40 -4.22 11.89 11.45
N GLY A 41 -3.30 10.92 11.51
CA GLY A 41 -1.88 11.20 11.69
C GLY A 41 -1.28 11.99 10.52
N ARG A 42 -0.35 12.89 10.81
CA ARG A 42 0.43 13.59 9.79
C ARG A 42 1.62 12.74 9.36
N LYS A 43 1.74 12.47 8.06
CA LYS A 43 2.89 11.76 7.49
C LYS A 43 4.18 12.54 7.76
N ILE A 44 5.22 11.86 8.23
CA ILE A 44 6.57 12.40 8.31
C ILE A 44 7.13 12.48 6.89
N ALA A 45 7.67 13.63 6.52
CA ALA A 45 8.40 13.84 5.28
C ALA A 45 9.81 14.31 5.60
N MET A 46 10.79 13.85 4.83
CA MET A 46 12.14 14.38 4.88
C MET A 46 12.17 15.79 4.28
N ASP A 47 13.03 16.64 4.81
CA ASP A 47 13.30 17.96 4.24
C ASP A 47 14.00 17.83 2.88
N GLU A 48 13.50 18.52 1.86
CA GLU A 48 14.00 18.40 0.49
C GLU A 48 15.46 18.85 0.34
N GLN A 49 15.88 19.88 1.10
CA GLN A 49 17.27 20.34 1.09
C GLN A 49 18.19 19.29 1.71
N VAL A 50 17.75 18.65 2.80
CA VAL A 50 18.51 17.56 3.44
C VAL A 50 18.66 16.38 2.47
N ILE A 51 17.60 16.01 1.74
CA ILE A 51 17.67 14.96 0.72
C ILE A 51 18.72 15.33 -0.33
N ALA A 52 18.64 16.53 -0.91
CA ALA A 52 19.55 16.98 -1.95
C ALA A 52 21.02 16.97 -1.49
N ASP A 53 21.28 17.49 -0.30
CA ASP A 53 22.62 17.54 0.28
C ASP A 53 23.21 16.15 0.52
N VAL A 54 22.41 15.23 1.06
CA VAL A 54 22.84 13.85 1.32
C VAL A 54 23.07 13.11 0.00
N THR A 55 22.17 13.25 -0.97
CA THR A 55 22.33 12.64 -2.30
C THR A 55 23.63 13.10 -2.98
N ALA A 56 23.96 14.39 -2.92
CA ALA A 56 25.21 14.91 -3.49
C ALA A 56 26.47 14.39 -2.76
N LYS A 57 26.38 14.18 -1.44
CA LYS A 57 27.47 13.62 -0.63
C LYS A 57 27.65 12.12 -0.86
N TRP A 58 26.58 11.38 -1.14
CA TRP A 58 26.57 9.92 -1.24
C TRP A 58 27.67 9.40 -2.18
N ALA A 59 27.74 9.94 -3.40
CA ALA A 59 28.75 9.58 -4.41
C ALA A 59 30.20 9.87 -3.98
N ARG A 60 30.41 10.84 -3.06
CA ARG A 60 31.74 11.20 -2.55
C ARG A 60 32.16 10.33 -1.36
N LEU A 61 31.20 9.72 -0.67
CA LEU A 61 31.43 8.90 0.51
C LEU A 61 31.73 7.43 0.16
N GLY A 62 31.64 7.06 -1.12
CA GLY A 62 31.90 5.69 -1.58
C GLY A 62 30.82 4.69 -1.14
N LEU A 63 29.59 5.18 -0.93
CA LEU A 63 28.40 4.40 -0.55
C LEU A 63 27.39 4.39 -1.71
#